data_AF-A0ABD5V2J8-F1
#
_entry.id   AF-A0ABD5V2J8-F1
#
_cell.length_a   1.000
_cell.length_b   1.000
_cell.length_c   1.000
_cell.angle_alpha   90.00
_cell.angle_beta   90.00
_cell.angle_gamma   90.00
#
_symmetry.space_group_name_H-M   'P 1'
#
loop_
_entity.id
_entity.type
_entity.pdbx_description
1 polymer ?
#
loop_
_entity_poly.entity_id
_entity_poly.type
_entity_poly.pdbx_seq_one_letter_code
_entity_poly.pdbx_strand_id
1 'polypeptide(L)' 'MDKRSLALSLLLLGLAFVGAVHTVADFAYGTGLSGIGIALVGAALAGLVLVNR' A
#
# COMPACT_ATOMS: atom_id res chain seq x y z
N MET A 1 12.85 -17.09 -1.49
CA MET A 1 11.97 -16.28 -0.64
C MET A 1 11.66 -17.05 0.61
N ASP A 2 12.12 -16.56 1.76
CA ASP A 2 11.83 -17.17 3.05
C ASP A 2 10.39 -16.88 3.47
N LYS A 3 9.81 -17.75 4.31
CA LYS A 3 8.43 -17.57 4.84
C LYS A 3 8.19 -16.17 5.42
N ARG A 4 9.22 -15.59 6.05
CA ARG A 4 9.17 -14.23 6.62
C ARG A 4 9.09 -13.14 5.54
N SER A 5 9.84 -13.26 4.45
CA SER A 5 9.80 -12.33 3.31
C SER A 5 8.45 -12.41 2.57
N LEU A 6 7.89 -13.62 2.44
CA LEU A 6 6.53 -13.80 1.89
C LEU A 6 5.47 -13.11 2.76
N ALA A 7 5.51 -13.33 4.08
CA ALA A 7 4.57 -12.72 5.01
C ALA A 7 4.64 -11.17 4.97
N LEU A 8 5.85 -10.60 4.93
CA LEU A 8 6.05 -9.16 4.79
C LEU A 8 5.53 -8.64 3.45
N SER A 9 5.77 -9.37 2.36
CA SER A 9 5.26 -8.98 1.03
C SER A 9 3.74 -8.97 0.98
N LEU A 10 3.06 -9.95 1.59
CA LEU A 10 1.61 -10.00 1.67
C LEU A 10 1.04 -8.86 2.53
N LEU A 11 1.70 -8.53 3.63
CA LEU A 11 1.31 -7.42 4.50
C LEU A 11 1.43 -6.08 3.75
N LEU A 12 2.56 -5.86 3.07
CA LEU A 12 2.80 -4.67 2.26
C LEU A 12 1.83 -4.58 1.09
N LEU A 13 1.51 -5.70 0.44
CA LEU A 13 0.50 -5.74 -0.62
C LEU A 13 -0.89 -5.35 -0.09
N GLY A 14 -1.27 -5.81 1.11
CA GLY A 14 -2.49 -5.39 1.78
C GLY A 14 -2.52 -3.89 2.07
N LEU A 15 -1.41 -3.33 2.57
CA LEU A 15 -1.28 -1.89 2.79
C LEU A 15 -1.40 -1.08 1.48
N ALA A 16 -0.78 -1.55 0.40
CA ALA A 16 -0.91 -0.93 -0.92
C ALA A 16 -2.37 -0.94 -1.39
N PHE A 17 -3.10 -2.05 -1.19
CA PHE A 17 -4.52 -2.13 -1.51
C PHE A 17 -5.35 -1.13 -0.70
N VAL A 18 -5.13 -1.03 0.61
CA VAL A 18 -5.84 -0.07 1.46
C VAL A 18 -5.59 1.37 1.00
N GLY A 19 -4.34 1.71 0.69
CA GLY A 19 -4.01 3.03 0.18
C GLY A 19 -4.68 3.34 -1.16
N ALA A 20 -4.74 2.36 -2.06
CA ALA A 20 -5.45 2.48 -3.32
C ALA A 20 -6.95 2.75 -3.12
N VAL A 21 -7.58 2.02 -2.19
CA VAL A 21 -9.00 2.24 -1.84
C VAL A 21 -9.24 3.65 -1.32
N HIS A 22 -8.38 4.17 -0.43
CA HIS A 22 -8.52 5.54 0.08
C HIS A 22 -8.37 6.58 -1.03
N THR A 23 -7.46 6.34 -1.96
CA THR A 23 -7.25 7.23 -3.12
C THR A 23 -8.48 7.22 -4.03
N VAL A 24 -9.01 6.03 -4.36
CA VAL A 24 -10.22 5.89 -5.18
C VAL A 24 -11.44 6.47 -4.47
N ALA A 25 -11.58 6.24 -3.17
CA ALA A 25 -12.68 6.77 -2.38
C ALA A 25 -12.65 8.31 -2.34
N ASP A 26 -11.47 8.92 -2.28
CA ASP A 26 -11.34 10.37 -2.41
C ASP A 26 -11.75 10.86 -3.80
N PHE A 27 -11.30 10.21 -4.88
CA PHE A 27 -11.72 10.58 -6.23
C PHE A 27 -13.22 10.42 -6.47
N ALA A 28 -13.84 9.38 -5.90
CA ALA A 28 -15.25 9.07 -6.11
C ALA A 28 -16.20 9.88 -5.21
N TYR A 29 -15.79 10.18 -3.98
CA TYR A 29 -16.68 10.73 -2.94
C TYR A 29 -16.16 12.01 -2.28
N GLY A 30 -14.96 12.50 -2.63
CA GLY A 30 -14.38 13.74 -2.08
C GLY A 30 -14.10 13.65 -0.58
N THR A 31 -13.64 12.50 -0.09
CA THR A 31 -13.45 12.21 1.34
C THR A 31 -12.28 12.95 2.00
N GLY A 32 -11.39 13.56 1.22
CA GLY A 32 -10.13 14.15 1.66
C GLY A 32 -9.03 13.14 1.96
N LEU A 33 -9.21 11.85 1.63
CA LEU A 33 -8.32 10.77 2.03
C LEU A 33 -7.16 10.49 1.06
N SER A 34 -7.07 11.19 -0.07
CA SER A 34 -6.02 10.94 -1.08
C SER A 34 -4.61 11.15 -0.56
N GLY A 35 -4.38 12.14 0.30
CA GLY A 35 -3.06 12.38 0.90
C GLY A 35 -2.55 11.18 1.68
N ILE A 36 -3.45 10.50 2.42
CA ILE A 36 -3.13 9.27 3.16
C ILE A 36 -2.99 8.11 2.18
N GLY A 37 -3.92 7.97 1.23
CA GLY A 37 -3.93 6.88 0.26
C GLY A 37 -2.65 6.81 -0.57
N ILE A 38 -2.22 7.94 -1.15
CA ILE A 38 -1.02 8.03 -1.99
C ILE A 38 0.24 7.73 -1.17
N ALA A 39 0.36 8.30 0.03
CA ALA A 39 1.50 8.05 0.91
C ALA A 39 1.59 6.57 1.32
N LEU A 40 0.45 5.94 1.63
CA LEU A 40 0.39 4.55 2.04
C LEU A 40 0.76 3.61 0.88
N VAL A 41 0.25 3.86 -0.33
CA VAL A 41 0.62 3.10 -1.54
C VAL A 41 2.12 3.22 -1.80
N GLY A 42 2.66 4.45 -1.79
CA GLY A 42 4.07 4.71 -2.06
C GLY A 42 4.98 4.00 -1.07
N ALA A 43 4.69 4.11 0.23
CA ALA A 43 5.46 3.44 1.28
C ALA A 43 5.40 1.91 1.17
N ALA A 44 4.21 1.36 0.88
CA ALA A 44 4.01 -0.07 0.72
C ALA A 44 4.78 -0.64 -0.48
N LEU A 45 4.74 0.03 -1.63
CA LEU A 45 5.47 -0.40 -2.82
C LEU A 45 6.99 -0.28 -2.63
N ALA A 46 7.47 0.80 -2.02
CA ALA A 46 8.89 0.95 -1.68
C ALA A 46 9.36 -0.16 -0.73
N GLY A 47 8.56 -0.48 0.29
CA GLY A 47 8.81 -1.61 1.18
C GLY A 47 8.84 -2.95 0.44
N LEU A 48 7.94 -3.15 -0.53
CA LEU A 48 7.85 -4.39 -1.29
C LEU A 48 9.11 -4.60 -2.14
N VAL A 49 9.62 -3.53 -2.76
CA VAL A 49 10.90 -3.56 -3.50
C VAL A 49 12.05 -3.91 -2.55
N LEU A 50 12.08 -3.32 -1.35
CA LEU A 50 13.15 -3.58 -0.37
C LEU A 50 13.14 -5.03 0.15
N VAL A 51 11.95 -5.60 0.39
CA VAL A 51 11.80 -6.99 0.90
C VAL A 51 12.14 -8.05 -0.14
N ASN A 52 11.99 -7.71 -1.43
CA ASN A 52 12.17 -8.63 -2.56
C ASN A 52 13.44 -8.37 -3.38
N ARG A 53 14.33 -7.48 -2.93
CA ARG A 53 15.71 -7.41 -3.44
C ARG A 53 16.56 -8.51 -2.85
#